data_AF-T0TG71-F1
#
_entry.id   AF-T0TG71-F1
#
_cell.length_a   1.000
_cell.length_b   1.000
_cell.length_c   1.000
_cell.angle_alpha   90.00
_cell.angle_beta   90.00
_cell.angle_gamma   90.00
#
_symmetry.space_group_name_H-M   'P 1'
#
loop_
_entity.id
_entity.type
_entity.pdbx_description
1 polymer ?
#
loop_
_entity_poly.entity_id
_entity_poly.type
_entity_poly.pdbx_seq_one_letter_code
_entity_poly.pdbx_strand_id
1 'polypeptide(L)' 'MAQRRMFSKKIVETDFFMEMSPTAKLLYFYLNMSADDDGFVGNPKTIKLISGATDDDLKILIAKQFII' A
#
# COMPACT_ATOMS: atom_id res chain seq x y z
N MET A 1 -14.71 -8.16 17.69
CA MET A 1 -13.33 -8.67 17.64
C MET A 1 -12.46 -7.63 16.94
N ALA A 2 -11.32 -7.24 17.50
CA ALA A 2 -10.45 -6.24 16.88
C ALA A 2 -9.75 -6.85 15.66
N GLN A 3 -10.08 -6.39 14.45
CA GLN A 3 -9.31 -6.74 13.25
C GLN A 3 -7.96 -6.01 13.32
N ARG A 4 -6.91 -6.70 13.78
CA ARG A 4 -5.56 -6.15 13.83
C ARG A 4 -4.90 -6.29 12.47
N ARG A 5 -4.73 -5.18 11.75
CA ARG A 5 -3.82 -5.10 10.61
C ARG A 5 -2.42 -4.80 11.13
N MET A 6 -1.48 -5.71 10.90
CA MET A 6 -0.09 -5.52 11.31
C MET A 6 0.75 -5.13 10.11
N PHE A 7 1.47 -4.00 10.24
CA PHE A 7 2.46 -3.59 9.25
C PHE A 7 3.84 -4.06 9.67
N SER A 8 4.58 -4.66 8.74
CA SER A 8 5.96 -5.05 8.99
C SER A 8 6.87 -3.82 9.03
N LYS A 9 7.44 -3.53 10.20
CA LYS A 9 8.46 -2.48 10.36
C LYS A 9 9.65 -2.67 9.43
N LYS A 10 10.03 -3.92 9.17
CA LYS A 10 11.10 -4.29 8.23
C LYS A 10 10.82 -3.87 6.78
N ILE A 11 9.59 -3.47 6.45
CA ILE A 11 9.20 -2.93 5.15
C ILE A 11 9.08 -1.41 5.25
N VAL A 12 8.25 -0.92 6.19
CA VAL A 12 7.86 0.50 6.25
C VAL A 12 8.95 1.43 6.80
N GLU A 13 9.97 0.89 7.45
CA GLU A 13 11.12 1.66 7.96
C GLU A 13 12.35 1.57 7.04
N THR A 14 12.23 0.95 5.86
CA THR A 14 13.35 0.86 4.90
C THR A 14 13.53 2.16 4.12
N ASP A 15 14.76 2.46 3.73
CA ASP A 15 15.07 3.62 2.87
C ASP A 15 14.28 3.57 1.56
N PHE A 16 14.17 2.39 0.94
CA PHE A 16 13.39 2.18 -0.28
C PHE A 16 11.92 2.59 -0.13
N PHE A 17 11.33 2.34 1.03
CA PHE A 17 9.96 2.76 1.31
C PHE A 17 9.89 4.26 1.61
N MET A 18 10.82 4.76 2.43
CA MET A 18 10.85 6.14 2.90
C MET A 18 11.10 7.15 1.77
N GLU A 19 11.88 6.78 0.76
CA GLU A 19 12.16 7.58 -0.45
C GLU A 19 10.96 7.72 -1.39
N MET A 20 9.92 6.88 -1.26
CA MET A 20 8.73 7.00 -2.09
C MET A 20 7.92 8.26 -1.76
N SER A 21 7.10 8.68 -2.74
CA SER A 21 6.16 9.79 -2.57
C SER A 21 5.22 9.53 -1.36
N PRO A 22 4.76 10.59 -0.67
CA PRO A 22 3.77 10.43 0.40
C PRO A 22 2.49 9.72 -0.06
N THR A 23 2.05 9.95 -1.30
CA THR A 23 0.86 9.32 -1.89
C THR A 23 1.07 7.84 -2.19
N ALA A 24 2.25 7.41 -2.64
CA ALA A 24 2.57 5.99 -2.80
C ALA A 24 2.62 5.26 -1.45
N LYS A 25 3.23 5.87 -0.44
CA LYS A 25 3.23 5.33 0.93
C LYS A 25 1.81 5.19 1.48
N LEU A 26 0.97 6.22 1.32
CA LEU A 26 -0.42 6.20 1.75
C LEU A 26 -1.24 5.12 1.03
N LEU A 27 -1.04 4.98 -0.29
CA LEU A 27 -1.67 3.95 -1.10
C LEU A 27 -1.32 2.55 -0.58
N TYR A 28 -0.04 2.28 -0.29
CA TYR A 28 0.40 1.01 0.29
C TYR A 28 -0.34 0.69 1.60
N PHE A 29 -0.47 1.67 2.51
CA PHE A 29 -1.17 1.47 3.78
C PHE A 29 -2.66 1.18 3.58
N TYR A 30 -3.35 1.92 2.70
CA TYR A 30 -4.77 1.67 2.44
C TYR A 30 -5.03 0.33 1.73
N LEU A 31 -4.16 -0.09 0.81
CA LEU A 31 -4.26 -1.40 0.18
C LEU A 31 -4.15 -2.51 1.23
N ASN A 32 -3.13 -2.46 2.08
CA ASN A 32 -2.92 -3.44 3.16
C ASN A 32 -4.03 -3.41 4.23
N MET A 33 -4.67 -2.26 4.46
CA MET A 33 -5.80 -2.15 5.37
C MET A 33 -7.08 -2.73 4.78
N SER A 34 -7.22 -2.71 3.45
CA SER A 34 -8.41 -3.18 2.72
C SER A 34 -8.29 -4.60 2.18
N ALA A 35 -7.07 -5.17 2.17
CA ALA A 35 -6.82 -6.55 1.74
C ALA A 35 -7.60 -7.55 2.60
N ASP A 36 -7.87 -8.77 2.16
CA ASP A 36 -8.35 -9.84 3.05
C ASP A 36 -7.19 -10.57 3.74
N ASP A 37 -7.47 -11.70 4.39
CA ASP A 37 -6.46 -12.50 5.10
C ASP A 37 -5.46 -13.17 4.13
N ASP A 38 -5.84 -13.33 2.85
CA ASP A 38 -5.00 -13.86 1.77
C ASP A 38 -4.23 -12.74 1.02
N GLY A 39 -4.50 -11.48 1.35
CA GLY A 39 -3.86 -10.31 0.75
C GLY A 39 -4.57 -9.74 -0.48
N PHE A 40 -5.76 -10.22 -0.84
CA PHE A 40 -6.50 -9.72 -2.00
C PHE A 40 -7.25 -8.43 -1.70
N VAL A 41 -7.15 -7.47 -2.62
CA VAL A 41 -7.88 -6.19 -2.55
C VAL A 41 -9.00 -6.19 -3.57
N GLY A 42 -10.25 -6.09 -3.12
CA GLY A 42 -11.43 -6.09 -4.01
C GLY A 42 -11.69 -4.76 -4.73
N ASN A 43 -11.21 -3.64 -4.19
CA ASN A 43 -11.51 -2.29 -4.69
C ASN A 43 -10.25 -1.38 -4.87
N PRO A 44 -9.19 -1.85 -5.55
CA PRO A 44 -7.91 -1.12 -5.64
C PRO A 44 -8.06 0.25 -6.35
N LYS A 45 -8.94 0.36 -7.35
CA LYS A 45 -9.22 1.62 -8.05
C LYS A 45 -9.82 2.68 -7.12
N THR A 46 -10.77 2.28 -6.28
CA THR A 46 -11.39 3.17 -5.29
C THR A 46 -10.38 3.58 -4.24
N ILE A 47 -9.57 2.64 -3.75
CA ILE A 47 -8.50 2.91 -2.78
C ILE A 47 -7.49 3.92 -3.31
N LYS A 48 -7.05 3.77 -4.57
CA LYS A 48 -6.17 4.73 -5.25
C LYS A 48 -6.78 6.13 -5.32
N LEU A 49 -8.08 6.21 -5.66
CA LEU A 49 -8.79 7.48 -5.74
C LEU A 49 -8.83 8.19 -4.37
N ILE A 50 -9.20 7.48 -3.30
CA ILE A 50 -9.29 8.06 -1.95
C ILE A 50 -7.92 8.36 -1.33
N SER A 51 -6.87 7.62 -1.72
CA SER A 51 -5.50 7.92 -1.28
C SER A 51 -4.91 9.15 -1.99
N GLY A 52 -5.59 9.69 -3.00
CA GLY A 52 -5.04 10.75 -3.85
C GLY A 52 -3.80 10.30 -4.63
N ALA A 53 -3.62 8.98 -4.81
CA ALA A 53 -2.46 8.45 -5.50
C ALA A 53 -2.67 8.45 -7.01
N THR A 54 -1.56 8.60 -7.73
CA THR A 54 -1.53 8.57 -9.18
C THR A 54 -1.32 7.15 -9.69
N ASP A 55 -1.45 6.95 -11.01
CA ASP A 55 -1.07 5.67 -11.62
C ASP A 55 0.43 5.38 -11.49
N ASP A 56 1.27 6.42 -11.41
CA ASP A 56 2.72 6.23 -11.25
C ASP A 56 3.08 5.78 -9.83
N ASP A 57 2.36 6.25 -8.82
CA ASP A 57 2.50 5.73 -7.45
C ASP A 57 2.18 4.23 -7.39
N LEU A 58 1.11 3.79 -8.07
CA LEU A 58 0.75 2.37 -8.17
C LEU A 58 1.83 1.57 -8.92
N LYS A 59 2.33 2.09 -10.04
CA LYS A 59 3.42 1.43 -10.80
C LYS A 59 4.70 1.30 -9.98
N ILE A 60 5.05 2.32 -9.19
CA ILE A 60 6.25 2.28 -8.33
C ILE A 60 6.11 1.18 -7.28
N LEU A 61 4.94 1.03 -6.65
CA LEU A 61 4.70 -0.04 -5.69
C LEU A 61 4.85 -1.43 -6.32
N ILE A 62 4.37 -1.62 -7.55
CA ILE A 62 4.52 -2.88 -8.30
C ILE A 62 5.99 -3.10 -8.70
N ALA A 63 6.65 -2.08 -9.27
CA ALA A 63 8.02 -2.16 -9.75
C ALA A 63 9.03 -2.44 -8.63
N LYS A 64 8.80 -1.88 -7.44
CA LYS A 64 9.61 -2.13 -6.24
C LYS A 64 9.13 -3.34 -5.42
N GLN A 65 8.14 -4.10 -5.91
CA GLN A 65 7.64 -5.33 -5.30
C GLN A 65 7.04 -5.15 -3.89
N PHE A 66 6.45 -3.99 -3.62
CA PHE A 66 5.64 -3.77 -2.41
C PHE A 66 4.23 -4.35 -2.53
N ILE A 67 3.73 -4.52 -3.76
CA ILE A 67 2.46 -5.19 -4.11
C ILE A 67 2.66 -6.02 -5.39
N ILE A 68 1.79 -7.02 -5.61
CA ILE A 68 1.78 -7.92 -6.77
C ILE A 68 0.44 -7.92 -7.48
#